data_AF-A0A8S2L3Q2-F1
#
_entry.id   AF-A0A8S2L3Q2-F1
#
_cell.length_a   1.000
_cell.length_b   1.000
_cell.length_c   1.000
_cell.angle_alpha   90.00
_cell.angle_beta   90.00
_cell.angle_gamma   90.00
#
_symmetry.space_group_name_H-M   'P 1'
#
loop_
_entity.id
_entity.type
_entity.pdbx_description
1 polymer ?
#
loop_
_entity_poly.entity_id
_entity_poly.type
_entity_poly.pdbx_seq_one_letter_code
_entity_poly.pdbx_strand_id
1 'polypeptide(L)'
;MQKNLSSFDLKNAAQVYHLRTLSIIYIQSTAIFRFLQYIEDNQEMDDKCKSVLDKLLLVFTLKFLEENLNLLFEGNYFNNGSISTLMQNRLIDLCHDLRNEAAGLVDVFAPPDHILNSVLGVSDGKVYEAINKQIHSNKHTFLTPPWIKQDLMERNLSITVVCALTKDGRNERNRKSGPYKLESGYLDKFYQRLWLTMKPTTDINGKKKEINKLLKIKN
;
A
#
# COMPACT_ATOMS: atom_id res chain seq x y z
N MET A 1 42.92 -2.26 -6.10
CA MET A 1 43.32 -3.13 -4.98
C MET A 1 42.34 -4.29 -4.91
N GLN A 2 42.70 -5.45 -5.49
CA GLN A 2 41.90 -6.67 -5.31
C GLN A 2 42.11 -7.13 -3.87
N LYS A 3 41.10 -6.88 -3.05
CA LYS A 3 41.04 -7.35 -1.68
C LYS A 3 40.63 -8.82 -1.80
N ASN A 4 41.49 -9.75 -1.35
CA ASN A 4 41.19 -11.19 -1.28
C ASN A 4 40.06 -11.41 -0.25
N LEU A 5 38.84 -11.01 -0.60
CA LEU A 5 37.66 -11.29 0.20
C LEU A 5 37.33 -12.77 0.06
N SER A 6 36.96 -13.40 1.17
CA SER A 6 36.41 -14.75 1.12
C SER A 6 35.11 -14.75 0.32
N SER A 7 34.75 -15.90 -0.26
CA SER A 7 33.47 -16.08 -0.97
C SER A 7 32.26 -15.66 -0.10
N PHE A 8 32.37 -15.85 1.21
CA PHE A 8 31.36 -15.45 2.18
C PHE A 8 31.23 -13.92 2.30
N ASP A 9 32.36 -13.20 2.40
CA ASP A 9 32.35 -11.73 2.51
C ASP A 9 31.81 -11.07 1.25
N LEU A 10 32.11 -11.63 0.07
CA LEU A 10 31.56 -11.18 -1.21
C LEU A 10 30.05 -11.38 -1.27
N LYS A 11 29.55 -12.54 -0.85
CA LYS A 11 28.11 -12.82 -0.81
C LYS A 11 27.38 -11.89 0.14
N ASN A 12 27.91 -11.66 1.34
CA ASN A 12 27.32 -10.74 2.31
C ASN A 12 27.26 -9.30 1.77
N ALA A 13 28.32 -8.84 1.09
CA ALA A 13 28.35 -7.51 0.50
C ALA A 13 27.33 -7.36 -0.64
N ALA A 14 27.14 -8.40 -1.47
CA ALA A 14 26.19 -8.38 -2.59
C ALA A 14 24.73 -8.62 -2.18
N GLN A 15 24.49 -9.18 -0.98
CA GLN A 15 23.18 -9.66 -0.54
C GLN A 15 22.11 -8.57 -0.51
N VAL A 16 22.43 -7.43 0.10
CA VAL A 16 21.44 -6.39 0.42
C VAL A 16 20.96 -5.66 -0.83
N TYR A 17 21.87 -5.36 -1.76
CA TYR A 17 21.58 -4.49 -2.91
C TYR A 17 21.27 -5.26 -4.19
N HIS A 18 21.89 -6.41 -4.42
CA HIS A 18 21.80 -7.10 -5.72
C HIS A 18 21.06 -8.44 -5.64
N LEU A 19 21.39 -9.31 -4.69
CA LEU A 19 20.83 -10.67 -4.66
C LEU A 19 19.31 -10.69 -4.41
N ARG A 20 18.79 -9.81 -3.54
CA ARG A 20 17.34 -9.70 -3.30
C ARG A 20 16.59 -9.31 -4.57
N THR A 21 17.03 -8.23 -5.22
CA THR A 21 16.41 -7.71 -6.45
C THR A 21 16.49 -8.73 -7.58
N LEU A 22 17.65 -9.36 -7.76
CA LEU A 22 17.84 -10.44 -8.74
C LEU A 22 16.90 -11.62 -8.48
N SER A 23 16.72 -12.04 -7.23
CA SER A 23 15.84 -13.15 -6.89
C SER A 23 14.38 -12.85 -7.24
N ILE A 24 13.91 -11.64 -6.96
CA ILE A 24 12.55 -11.20 -7.28
C ILE A 24 12.32 -11.21 -8.81
N ILE A 25 13.25 -10.60 -9.55
CA ILE A 25 13.20 -10.55 -11.03
C ILE A 25 13.24 -11.95 -11.63
N TYR A 26 14.08 -12.83 -11.10
CA TYR A 26 14.19 -14.21 -11.56
C TYR A 26 12.88 -14.97 -11.38
N ILE A 27 12.24 -14.85 -10.21
CA ILE A 27 10.96 -15.50 -9.94
C ILE A 27 9.88 -14.96 -10.89
N GLN A 28 9.82 -13.64 -11.07
CA GLN A 28 8.81 -13.01 -11.94
C GLN A 28 9.02 -13.39 -13.41
N SER A 29 10.27 -13.37 -13.91
CA SER A 29 10.61 -13.84 -15.25
C SER A 29 10.27 -15.32 -15.45
N THR A 30 10.55 -16.16 -14.45
CA THR A 30 10.18 -17.58 -14.48
C THR A 30 8.66 -17.75 -14.54
N ALA A 31 7.89 -16.97 -13.78
CA ALA A 31 6.43 -17.03 -13.81
C ALA A 31 5.87 -16.66 -15.20
N ILE A 32 6.39 -15.60 -15.83
CA ILE A 32 6.02 -15.21 -17.20
C ILE A 32 6.35 -16.32 -18.20
N PHE A 33 7.55 -16.88 -18.11
CA PHE A 33 7.98 -17.96 -19.00
C PHE A 33 7.12 -19.20 -18.84
N ARG A 34 6.79 -19.60 -17.61
CA ARG A 34 5.89 -20.73 -17.34
C ARG A 34 4.47 -20.49 -17.88
N PHE A 35 3.98 -19.26 -17.78
CA PHE A 35 2.68 -18.91 -18.36
C PHE A 35 2.71 -19.02 -19.89
N LEU A 36 3.75 -18.48 -20.55
CA LEU A 36 3.93 -18.61 -22.00
C LEU A 36 3.97 -20.07 -22.44
N GLN A 37 4.80 -20.90 -21.78
CA GLN A 37 4.87 -22.33 -22.06
C GLN A 37 3.50 -23.00 -21.91
N TYR A 38 2.74 -22.66 -20.87
CA TYR A 38 1.40 -23.20 -20.68
C TYR A 38 0.46 -22.84 -21.84
N ILE A 39 0.50 -21.62 -22.36
CA ILE A 39 -0.32 -21.21 -23.51
C ILE A 39 0.12 -21.94 -24.80
N GLU A 40 1.42 -22.17 -24.97
CA GLU A 40 1.98 -22.82 -26.17
C GLU A 40 1.75 -24.33 -26.19
N ASP A 41 1.91 -25.00 -25.04
CA ASP A 41 1.78 -26.45 -24.89
C ASP A 41 0.32 -26.92 -25.05
N ASN A 42 -0.65 -26.08 -24.66
CA ASN A 42 -2.07 -26.42 -24.73
C ASN A 42 -2.69 -26.00 -26.08
N GLN A 43 -2.29 -26.69 -27.16
CA GLN A 43 -2.77 -26.41 -28.52
C GLN A 43 -4.26 -26.71 -28.76
N GLU A 44 -4.88 -27.55 -27.92
CA GLU A 44 -6.30 -27.92 -28.04
C GLU A 44 -7.27 -26.87 -27.47
N MET A 45 -6.76 -25.77 -26.90
CA MET A 45 -7.59 -24.71 -26.33
C MET A 45 -8.31 -23.89 -27.39
N ASP A 46 -9.53 -23.45 -27.07
CA ASP A 46 -10.29 -22.54 -27.93
C ASP A 46 -9.51 -21.24 -28.19
N ASP A 47 -9.49 -20.80 -29.44
CA ASP A 47 -8.72 -19.64 -29.90
C ASP A 47 -9.11 -18.36 -29.14
N LYS A 48 -10.39 -18.25 -28.76
CA LYS A 48 -10.88 -17.11 -27.97
C LYS A 48 -10.28 -17.13 -26.57
N CYS A 49 -10.31 -18.27 -25.88
CA CYS A 49 -9.69 -18.42 -24.56
C CYS A 49 -8.20 -18.12 -24.62
N LYS A 50 -7.50 -18.61 -25.65
CA LYS A 50 -6.08 -18.33 -25.85
C LYS A 50 -5.80 -16.83 -25.98
N SER A 51 -6.60 -16.13 -26.79
CA SER A 51 -6.49 -14.68 -26.94
C SER A 51 -6.70 -13.92 -25.62
N VAL A 52 -7.66 -14.32 -24.78
CA VAL A 52 -7.87 -13.70 -23.46
C VAL A 52 -6.68 -13.94 -22.54
N LEU A 53 -6.13 -15.16 -22.52
CA LEU A 53 -4.96 -15.50 -21.71
C LEU A 53 -3.69 -14.75 -22.17
N ASP A 54 -3.50 -14.59 -23.47
CA ASP A 54 -2.41 -13.79 -24.03
C ASP A 54 -2.50 -12.32 -23.61
N LYS A 55 -3.70 -11.73 -23.65
CA LYS A 55 -3.92 -10.35 -23.15
C LYS A 55 -3.59 -10.26 -21.65
N LEU A 56 -4.00 -11.24 -20.85
CA LEU A 56 -3.75 -11.26 -19.41
C LEU A 56 -2.24 -11.39 -19.09
N LEU A 57 -1.55 -12.24 -19.83
CA LEU A 57 -0.10 -12.37 -19.78
C LEU A 57 0.61 -11.06 -20.16
N LEU A 58 0.15 -10.38 -21.22
CA LEU A 58 0.69 -9.08 -21.65
C LEU A 58 0.50 -8.01 -20.57
N VAL A 59 -0.69 -7.93 -19.96
CA VAL A 59 -0.97 -7.01 -18.85
C VAL A 59 -0.04 -7.28 -17.67
N PHE A 60 0.11 -8.55 -17.26
CA PHE A 60 1.00 -8.94 -16.17
C PHE A 60 2.47 -8.59 -16.47
N THR A 61 2.93 -8.90 -17.68
CA THR A 61 4.31 -8.65 -18.11
C THR A 61 4.60 -7.15 -18.17
N LEU A 62 3.70 -6.35 -18.76
CA LEU A 62 3.85 -4.89 -18.84
C LEU A 62 3.86 -4.25 -17.45
N LYS A 63 3.00 -4.72 -16.55
CA LYS A 63 2.96 -4.19 -15.18
C LYS A 63 4.25 -4.49 -14.41
N PHE A 64 4.75 -5.72 -14.52
CA PHE A 64 6.04 -6.10 -13.94
C PHE A 64 7.20 -5.27 -14.51
N LEU A 65 7.18 -5.03 -15.81
CA LEU A 65 8.20 -4.26 -16.51
C LEU A 65 8.16 -2.78 -16.09
N GLU A 66 6.95 -2.21 -15.90
CA GLU A 66 6.73 -0.86 -15.37
C GLU A 66 7.36 -0.69 -13.98
N GLU A 67 7.15 -1.65 -13.08
CA GLU A 67 7.68 -1.62 -11.70
C GLU A 67 9.21 -1.67 -11.65
N ASN A 68 9.84 -2.30 -12.64
CA ASN A 68 11.29 -2.52 -12.69
C ASN A 68 12.01 -1.71 -13.78
N LEU A 69 11.36 -0.67 -14.31
CA LEU A 69 11.91 0.17 -15.38
C LEU A 69 13.31 0.71 -15.07
N ASN A 70 13.56 1.12 -13.83
CA ASN A 70 14.85 1.68 -13.41
C ASN A 70 16.03 0.76 -13.74
N LEU A 71 15.88 -0.54 -13.55
CA LEU A 71 16.93 -1.54 -13.80
C LEU A 71 17.14 -1.79 -15.29
N LEU A 72 16.08 -1.67 -16.08
CA LEU A 72 16.16 -1.81 -17.54
C LEU A 72 16.84 -0.59 -18.18
N PHE A 73 16.61 0.60 -17.62
CA PHE A 73 17.39 1.79 -17.98
C PHE A 73 18.84 1.69 -17.53
N GLU A 74 19.11 1.22 -16.31
CA GLU A 74 20.49 1.00 -15.82
C GLU A 74 21.25 -0.02 -16.70
N GLY A 75 20.55 -1.04 -17.18
CA GLY A 75 21.10 -2.04 -18.11
C GLY A 75 21.20 -1.59 -19.58
N ASN A 76 20.86 -0.33 -19.91
CA ASN A 76 20.79 0.18 -21.29
C ASN A 76 19.92 -0.65 -22.24
N TYR A 77 18.89 -1.35 -21.72
CA TYR A 77 17.90 -2.03 -22.55
C TYR A 77 16.90 -1.05 -23.16
N PHE A 78 16.66 0.06 -22.46
CA PHE A 78 15.86 1.17 -22.95
C PHE A 78 16.70 2.44 -23.01
N ASN A 79 16.78 3.03 -24.20
CA ASN A 79 17.54 4.27 -24.42
C ASN A 79 16.64 5.49 -24.58
N ASN A 80 15.32 5.27 -24.71
CA ASN A 80 14.35 6.31 -25.02
C ASN A 80 13.44 6.57 -23.82
N GLY A 81 13.36 7.84 -23.38
CA GLY A 81 12.45 8.25 -22.30
C GLY A 81 10.96 8.06 -22.62
N SER A 82 10.59 7.94 -23.90
CA SER A 82 9.21 7.71 -24.35
C SER A 82 8.72 6.27 -24.18
N ILE A 83 9.59 5.31 -23.86
CA ILE A 83 9.18 3.91 -23.70
C ILE A 83 8.20 3.74 -22.53
N SER A 84 8.40 4.50 -21.45
CA SER A 84 7.57 4.45 -20.25
C SER A 84 6.14 4.87 -20.55
N THR A 85 5.96 5.98 -21.28
CA THR A 85 4.62 6.46 -21.66
C THR A 85 3.94 5.53 -22.65
N LEU A 86 4.68 4.94 -23.59
CA LEU A 86 4.15 3.94 -24.52
C LEU A 86 3.65 2.69 -23.80
N MET A 87 4.40 2.19 -22.81
CA MET A 87 4.00 1.04 -22.01
C MET A 87 2.75 1.31 -21.19
N GLN A 88 2.65 2.49 -20.58
CA GLN A 88 1.47 2.90 -19.80
C GLN A 88 0.23 3.01 -20.69
N ASN A 89 0.34 3.64 -21.86
CA ASN A 89 -0.76 3.71 -22.80
C ASN A 89 -1.20 2.32 -23.26
N ARG A 90 -0.24 1.44 -23.60
CA ARG A 90 -0.54 0.07 -24.01
C ARG A 90 -1.22 -0.74 -22.90
N LEU A 91 -0.81 -0.54 -21.65
CA LEU A 91 -1.43 -1.18 -20.49
C LEU A 91 -2.88 -0.72 -20.32
N ILE A 92 -3.17 0.58 -20.48
CA ILE A 92 -4.53 1.12 -20.41
C ILE A 92 -5.40 0.55 -21.54
N ASP A 93 -4.89 0.50 -22.76
CA ASP A 93 -5.61 -0.07 -23.91
C ASP A 93 -5.97 -1.54 -23.67
N LEU A 94 -5.00 -2.34 -23.20
CA LEU A 94 -5.23 -3.75 -22.87
C LEU A 94 -6.25 -3.93 -21.73
N CYS A 95 -6.22 -3.08 -20.71
CA CYS A 95 -7.22 -3.09 -19.64
C CYS A 95 -8.62 -2.76 -20.16
N HIS A 96 -8.74 -1.86 -21.14
CA HIS A 96 -10.01 -1.56 -21.77
C HIS A 96 -10.55 -2.76 -22.56
N ASP A 97 -9.68 -3.45 -23.31
CA ASP A 97 -10.04 -4.64 -24.08
C ASP A 97 -10.46 -5.81 -23.17
N LEU A 98 -9.76 -6.02 -22.05
CA LEU A 98 -10.02 -7.11 -21.10
C LEU A 98 -11.27 -6.87 -20.25
N ARG A 99 -11.78 -5.63 -20.18
CA ARG A 99 -12.89 -5.24 -19.30
C ARG A 99 -14.14 -6.11 -19.47
N ASN A 100 -14.48 -6.45 -20.72
CA ASN A 100 -15.68 -7.23 -21.04
C ASN A 100 -15.53 -8.71 -20.64
N GLU A 101 -14.29 -9.21 -20.61
CA GLU A 101 -13.95 -10.61 -20.30
C GLU A 101 -13.69 -10.80 -18.79
N ALA A 102 -13.47 -9.71 -18.05
CA ALA A 102 -13.06 -9.72 -16.64
C ALA A 102 -14.04 -10.42 -15.70
N ALA A 103 -15.36 -10.23 -15.86
CA ALA A 103 -16.34 -10.90 -15.02
C ALA A 103 -16.26 -12.43 -15.16
N GLY A 104 -16.20 -12.93 -16.41
CA GLY A 104 -16.07 -14.36 -16.68
C GLY A 104 -14.75 -14.95 -16.16
N LEU A 105 -13.65 -14.21 -16.26
CA LEU A 105 -12.37 -14.65 -15.68
C LEU A 105 -12.46 -14.80 -14.16
N VAL A 106 -13.05 -13.83 -13.47
CA VAL A 106 -13.21 -13.87 -12.01
C VAL A 106 -14.15 -15.01 -11.59
N ASP A 107 -15.24 -15.22 -12.33
CA ASP A 107 -16.20 -16.29 -12.03
C ASP A 107 -15.57 -17.68 -12.10
N VAL A 108 -14.61 -17.91 -13.01
CA VAL A 108 -13.87 -19.19 -13.09
C VAL A 108 -13.00 -19.44 -11.85
N PHE A 109 -12.47 -18.38 -11.23
CA PHE A 109 -11.67 -18.48 -10.01
C PHE A 109 -12.50 -18.41 -8.73
N ALA A 110 -13.74 -17.94 -8.82
CA ALA A 110 -14.56 -17.64 -7.65
C ALA A 110 -14.93 -18.94 -6.91
N PRO A 111 -14.51 -19.10 -5.64
CA PRO A 111 -15.04 -20.16 -4.81
C PRO A 111 -16.52 -19.86 -4.48
N PRO A 112 -17.31 -20.87 -4.14
CA PRO A 112 -18.72 -20.64 -3.80
C PRO A 112 -18.87 -19.67 -2.62
N ASP A 113 -19.96 -18.87 -2.63
CA ASP A 113 -20.17 -17.72 -1.74
C ASP A 113 -20.03 -18.04 -0.24
N HIS A 114 -20.31 -19.28 0.16
CA HIS A 114 -20.14 -19.72 1.55
C HIS A 114 -18.66 -19.81 1.99
N ILE A 115 -17.75 -20.11 1.06
CA ILE A 115 -16.31 -20.10 1.29
C ILE A 115 -15.78 -18.68 1.20
N LEU A 116 -16.27 -17.91 0.22
CA LEU A 116 -15.83 -16.53 0.01
C LEU A 116 -16.16 -15.63 1.23
N ASN A 117 -17.29 -15.89 1.89
CA ASN A 117 -17.77 -15.18 3.09
C ASN A 117 -17.65 -13.66 2.97
N SER A 118 -17.89 -13.14 1.76
CA SER A 118 -17.78 -11.72 1.43
C SER A 118 -19.12 -11.23 0.93
N VAL A 119 -19.63 -10.20 1.59
CA VAL A 119 -20.91 -9.57 1.25
C VAL A 119 -20.82 -8.74 -0.04
N LEU A 120 -19.60 -8.34 -0.43
CA LEU A 120 -19.34 -7.60 -1.66
C LEU A 120 -19.14 -8.50 -2.87
N GLY A 121 -18.70 -9.75 -2.65
CA GLY A 121 -18.41 -10.73 -3.69
C GLY A 121 -19.56 -11.69 -3.97
N VAL A 122 -20.80 -11.30 -3.69
CA VAL A 122 -21.97 -12.17 -3.88
C VAL A 122 -22.21 -12.40 -5.37
N SER A 123 -22.33 -13.68 -5.76
CA SER A 123 -22.52 -14.12 -7.15
C SER A 123 -23.77 -13.53 -7.82
N ASP A 124 -24.84 -13.30 -7.07
CA ASP A 124 -26.11 -12.72 -7.57
C ASP A 124 -26.00 -11.24 -8.01
N GLY A 125 -24.88 -10.56 -7.73
CA GLY A 125 -24.68 -9.14 -8.04
C GLY A 125 -25.53 -8.17 -7.19
N LYS A 126 -26.38 -8.67 -6.31
CA LYS A 126 -27.25 -7.89 -5.42
C LYS A 126 -26.55 -7.47 -4.13
N VAL A 127 -25.44 -6.75 -4.28
CA VAL A 127 -24.54 -6.36 -3.19
C VAL A 127 -25.27 -5.62 -2.06
N TYR A 128 -26.13 -4.66 -2.39
CA TYR A 128 -26.82 -3.85 -1.38
C TYR A 128 -27.83 -4.66 -0.55
N GLU A 129 -28.56 -5.58 -1.18
CA GLU A 129 -29.50 -6.46 -0.45
C GLU A 129 -28.74 -7.39 0.50
N ALA A 130 -27.60 -7.94 0.04
CA ALA A 130 -26.74 -8.78 0.86
C ALA A 130 -26.15 -8.01 2.06
N ILE A 131 -25.68 -6.77 1.85
CA ILE A 131 -25.21 -5.88 2.92
C ILE A 131 -26.33 -5.64 3.93
N ASN A 132 -27.51 -5.28 3.44
CA ASN A 132 -28.63 -4.99 4.32
C ASN A 132 -29.01 -6.22 5.18
N LYS A 133 -29.08 -7.39 4.55
CA LYS A 133 -29.34 -8.67 5.23
C LYS A 133 -28.30 -8.98 6.31
N GLN A 134 -27.01 -8.76 6.02
CA GLN A 134 -25.92 -9.01 6.96
C GLN A 134 -25.93 -8.04 8.15
N ILE A 135 -26.16 -6.75 7.89
CA ILE A 135 -26.32 -5.72 8.93
C ILE A 135 -27.50 -6.08 9.85
N HIS A 136 -28.63 -6.50 9.29
CA HIS A 136 -29.84 -6.85 10.04
C HIS A 136 -29.75 -8.20 10.75
N SER A 137 -28.95 -9.13 10.22
CA SER A 137 -28.70 -10.43 10.85
C SER A 137 -27.91 -10.30 12.16
N ASN A 138 -27.12 -9.24 12.31
CA ASN A 138 -26.32 -9.04 13.50
C ASN A 138 -27.13 -8.31 14.60
N LYS A 139 -27.30 -8.99 15.74
CA LYS A 139 -28.23 -8.62 16.83
C LYS A 139 -27.88 -7.28 17.51
N HIS A 140 -26.62 -6.84 17.45
CA HIS A 140 -26.16 -5.65 18.17
C HIS A 140 -25.93 -4.44 17.26
N THR A 141 -26.23 -4.53 15.97
CA THR A 141 -25.88 -3.49 14.98
C THR A 141 -26.58 -2.16 15.21
N PHE A 142 -27.88 -2.21 15.53
CA PHE A 142 -28.73 -1.02 15.69
C PHE A 142 -28.90 -0.58 17.15
N LEU A 143 -28.28 -1.29 18.09
CA LEU A 143 -28.39 -0.96 19.50
C LEU A 143 -27.46 0.19 19.83
N THR A 144 -27.92 1.09 20.70
CA THR A 144 -27.02 2.05 21.32
C THR A 144 -25.97 1.29 22.11
N PRO A 145 -24.67 1.53 21.85
CA PRO A 145 -23.63 0.83 22.58
C PRO A 145 -23.71 1.16 24.08
N PRO A 146 -23.40 0.18 24.95
CA PRO A 146 -23.69 0.27 26.38
C PRO A 146 -22.94 1.42 27.07
N TRP A 147 -21.72 1.73 26.63
CA TRP A 147 -20.89 2.77 27.22
C TRP A 147 -21.44 4.19 27.03
N ILE A 148 -22.24 4.46 25.97
CA ILE A 148 -22.83 5.79 25.76
C ILE A 148 -23.76 6.16 26.91
N LYS A 149 -24.48 5.19 27.49
CA LYS A 149 -25.35 5.46 28.64
C LYS A 149 -24.53 5.79 29.89
N GLN A 150 -23.39 5.12 30.10
CA GLN A 150 -22.47 5.41 31.20
C GLN A 150 -21.84 6.79 31.04
N ASP A 151 -21.29 7.11 29.87
CA ASP A 151 -20.70 8.43 29.59
C ASP A 151 -21.71 9.58 29.74
N LEU A 152 -22.94 9.39 29.26
CA LEU A 152 -24.01 10.37 29.42
C LEU A 152 -24.42 10.52 30.88
N MET A 153 -24.47 9.44 31.66
CA MET A 153 -24.73 9.50 33.11
C MET A 153 -23.60 10.21 33.86
N GLU A 154 -22.34 9.92 33.56
CA GLU A 154 -21.17 10.57 34.17
C GLU A 154 -21.10 12.07 33.82
N ARG A 155 -21.41 12.45 32.57
CA ARG A 155 -21.51 13.84 32.16
C ARG A 155 -22.70 14.55 32.80
N ASN A 156 -23.84 13.88 32.96
CA ASN A 156 -24.99 14.45 33.68
C ASN A 156 -24.71 14.62 35.18
N LEU A 157 -23.92 13.73 35.79
CA LEU A 157 -23.39 13.93 37.14
C LEU A 157 -22.45 15.13 37.19
N SER A 158 -21.54 15.28 36.22
CA SER A 158 -20.62 16.42 36.13
C SER A 158 -21.35 17.75 35.94
N ILE A 159 -22.37 17.81 35.07
CA ILE A 159 -23.20 19.01 34.87
C ILE A 159 -24.03 19.31 36.11
N THR A 160 -24.62 18.29 36.76
CA THR A 160 -25.39 18.49 38.00
C THR A 160 -24.48 18.96 39.15
N VAL A 161 -23.27 18.41 39.28
CA VAL A 161 -22.28 18.83 40.27
C VAL A 161 -21.77 20.25 39.96
N VAL A 162 -21.46 20.57 38.71
CA VAL A 162 -21.07 21.95 38.30
C VAL A 162 -22.22 22.92 38.56
N CYS A 163 -23.47 22.57 38.22
CA CYS A 163 -24.65 23.40 38.47
C CYS A 163 -24.95 23.56 39.98
N ALA A 164 -24.79 22.52 40.78
CA ALA A 164 -24.95 22.55 42.23
C ALA A 164 -23.86 23.42 42.89
N LEU A 165 -22.61 23.28 42.46
CA LEU A 165 -21.48 24.11 42.93
C LEU A 165 -21.60 25.58 42.47
N THR A 166 -22.28 25.87 41.36
CA THR A 166 -22.56 27.26 40.94
C THR A 166 -23.77 27.89 41.63
N LYS A 167 -24.66 27.12 42.27
CA LYS A 167 -25.81 27.67 43.01
C LYS A 167 -25.47 28.17 44.42
N ASP A 168 -24.36 27.70 44.99
CA ASP A 168 -23.90 28.10 46.33
C ASP A 168 -22.95 29.31 46.35
N GLY A 169 -22.68 29.90 45.18
CA GLY A 169 -21.87 31.11 45.04
C GLY A 169 -22.45 32.01 43.98
N ARG A 170 -23.28 32.98 44.37
CA ARG A 170 -23.68 34.08 43.48
C ARG A 170 -22.43 34.77 42.92
N ASN A 171 -22.20 34.62 41.62
CA ASN A 171 -21.98 35.77 40.76
C ASN A 171 -22.18 35.39 39.30
N GLU A 172 -23.26 35.93 38.74
CA GLU A 172 -23.52 35.97 37.31
C GLU A 172 -22.29 36.52 36.58
N ARG A 173 -21.74 35.73 35.66
CA ARG A 173 -20.99 36.25 34.51
C ARG A 173 -20.94 35.19 33.42
N ASN A 174 -21.86 35.35 32.47
CA ASN A 174 -21.78 34.98 31.05
C ASN A 174 -20.61 34.07 30.64
N ARG A 175 -20.87 32.79 30.40
CA ARG A 175 -20.07 31.99 29.47
C ARG A 175 -20.97 31.14 28.57
N LYS A 176 -21.02 31.57 27.31
CA LYS A 176 -21.52 30.80 26.17
C LYS A 176 -20.71 29.52 26.05
N SER A 177 -21.40 28.38 25.97
CA SER A 177 -20.87 27.09 25.58
C SER A 177 -20.47 27.13 24.09
N GLY A 178 -19.22 26.78 23.78
CA GLY A 178 -18.69 26.56 22.43
C GLY A 178 -17.92 25.24 22.38
N PRO A 179 -17.82 24.58 21.21
CA PRO A 179 -17.44 23.17 21.11
C PRO A 179 -15.92 22.95 21.27
N TYR A 180 -15.61 21.74 21.71
CA TYR A 180 -14.30 21.21 22.09
C TYR A 180 -13.17 21.50 21.08
N LYS A 181 -12.07 22.11 21.54
CA LYS A 181 -10.77 22.12 20.85
C LYS A 181 -10.06 20.79 21.12
N LEU A 182 -9.93 19.94 20.09
CA LEU A 182 -9.00 18.81 20.09
C LEU A 182 -7.56 19.35 20.04
N GLU A 183 -6.70 18.86 20.93
CA GLU A 183 -5.31 19.31 21.07
C GLU A 183 -4.46 18.93 19.83
N SER A 184 -4.27 19.90 18.94
CA SER A 184 -3.42 19.89 17.74
C SER A 184 -1.91 19.68 17.99
N GLY A 185 -1.47 19.50 19.25
CA GLY A 185 -0.04 19.54 19.62
C GLY A 185 0.74 18.22 19.42
N TYR A 186 0.06 17.08 19.36
CA TYR A 186 0.73 15.77 19.30
C TYR A 186 1.12 15.34 17.89
N LEU A 187 0.29 15.67 16.89
CA LEU A 187 0.59 15.40 15.48
C LEU A 187 1.81 16.22 15.00
N ASP A 188 1.92 17.48 15.41
CA ASP A 188 2.97 18.39 14.94
C ASP A 188 4.38 17.96 15.41
N LYS A 189 4.49 17.43 16.64
CA LYS A 189 5.75 16.88 17.17
C LYS A 189 6.20 15.60 16.47
N PHE A 190 5.25 14.78 15.99
CA PHE A 190 5.56 13.55 15.26
C PHE A 190 6.10 13.87 13.86
N TYR A 191 5.44 14.76 13.11
CA TYR A 191 5.90 15.16 11.78
C TYR A 191 7.25 15.88 11.79
N GLN A 192 7.51 16.74 12.78
CA GLN A 192 8.82 17.39 12.92
C GLN A 192 9.96 16.40 13.18
N ARG A 193 9.70 15.34 13.96
CA ARG A 193 10.69 14.29 14.27
C ARG A 193 10.93 13.36 13.07
N LEU A 194 9.88 13.07 12.30
CA LEU A 194 9.97 12.32 11.04
C LEU A 194 10.75 13.12 9.97
N TRP A 195 10.55 14.43 9.89
CA TRP A 195 11.25 15.29 8.93
C TRP A 195 12.75 15.45 9.23
N LEU A 196 13.13 15.47 10.51
CA LEU A 196 14.53 15.53 10.93
C LEU A 196 15.31 14.22 10.65
N THR A 197 14.61 13.08 10.65
CA THR A 197 15.23 11.76 10.38
C THR A 197 15.36 11.46 8.88
N MET A 198 14.52 12.07 8.04
CA MET A 198 14.56 11.90 6.59
C MET A 198 15.50 12.85 5.84
N LYS A 199 16.17 13.81 6.50
CA LYS A 199 17.15 14.66 5.81
C LYS A 199 18.34 13.82 5.34
N PRO A 200 18.64 13.76 4.02
CA PRO A 200 19.91 13.21 3.57
C PRO A 200 21.03 14.04 4.19
N THR A 201 22.08 13.36 4.67
CA THR A 201 23.25 13.97 5.31
C THR A 201 24.00 14.84 4.30
N THR A 202 23.53 16.07 4.11
CA THR A 202 24.24 17.14 3.40
C THR A 202 25.35 17.67 4.29
N ASP A 203 26.36 16.85 4.58
CA ASP A 203 27.64 17.38 5.06
C ASP A 203 28.82 16.61 4.46
N ILE A 204 28.89 16.65 3.13
CA ILE A 204 30.06 16.20 2.36
C ILE A 204 31.21 17.20 2.50
N ASN A 205 30.92 18.48 2.81
CA ASN A 205 31.92 19.56 2.90
C ASN A 205 32.60 19.65 4.28
N GLY A 206 31.89 19.39 5.37
CA GLY A 206 32.42 19.35 6.74
C GLY A 206 33.36 18.16 6.97
N LYS A 207 32.98 16.96 6.48
CA LYS A 207 33.87 15.78 6.51
C LYS A 207 35.15 15.98 5.69
N LYS A 208 35.10 16.67 4.54
CA LYS A 208 36.30 17.01 3.75
C LYS A 208 37.27 17.93 4.52
N LYS A 209 36.72 18.83 5.35
CA LYS A 209 37.51 19.79 6.15
C LYS A 209 38.17 19.11 7.36
N GLU A 210 37.51 18.15 8.00
CA GLU A 210 38.10 17.33 9.07
C GLU A 210 39.16 16.35 8.54
N ILE A 211 38.92 15.68 7.42
CA ILE A 211 39.89 14.75 6.82
C ILE A 211 41.19 15.48 6.42
N ASN A 212 41.08 16.69 5.86
CA ASN A 212 42.26 17.51 5.54
C ASN A 212 43.00 18.05 6.78
N LYS A 213 42.31 18.19 7.91
CA LYS A 213 42.92 18.60 9.19
C LYS A 213 43.67 17.43 9.84
N LEU A 214 43.14 16.21 9.71
CA LEU A 214 43.78 14.98 10.19
C LEU A 214 44.99 14.57 9.34
N LEU A 215 44.98 14.84 8.03
CA LEU A 215 46.12 14.60 7.15
C LEU A 215 47.31 15.56 7.38
N LYS A 216 47.07 16.77 7.92
CA LYS A 216 48.14 17.73 8.26
C LYS A 216 48.87 17.44 9.58
N ILE A 217 48.33 16.57 10.42
CA ILE A 217 48.93 16.21 11.72
C ILE A 217 49.89 15.00 11.58
N LYS A 218 49.97 14.40 10.38
CA LYS A 218 50.75 13.18 10.12
C LYS A 218 52.04 13.36 9.30
N ASN A 219 52.51 14.59 9.11
CA ASN A 219 53.85 14.89 8.57
C ASN A 219 54.68 15.64 9.61
#